data_AF-A0A812MLC2-F1
#
_entry.id   AF-A0A812MLC2-F1
#
_cell.length_a   1.000
_cell.length_b   1.000
_cell.length_c   1.000
_cell.angle_alpha   90.00
_cell.angle_beta   90.00
_cell.angle_gamma   90.00
#
_symmetry.space_group_name_H-M   'P 1'
#
loop_
_entity.id
_entity.type
_entity.pdbx_description
1 polymer ?
#
loop_
_entity_poly.entity_id
_entity_poly.type
_entity_poly.pdbx_seq_one_letter_code
_entity_poly.pdbx_strand_id
1 'polypeptide(L)'
;MHSSKANLTKEEGLYADLQKRVQKEIARLTDQQLAADKRLRELQAAKDKKQEQVDKLREDAVERGSIARNASEEADVVQANLAEAEGLVNKHRRLAEASEKAFLQAKMDVDHAERQCLDSEHEVAEKNELKLRVLAARNALQNFYDSMDNLSRSLEPKIVDPEVKAYELLRKDPLAVGAMQSYNDVTSSFRRLFVKSKETYSIVVGSIPEIQSNAEAALRLLCDPFELLEEEARRTGNFNLFDEKCGTGLWVDLKMERSSFPNLEDADAEPEREESIEAMHEEDDEGSERPGEEPAMPSAGLPPPPLNRMPSKTTPAPGDEHALSH
;
A
#
# COMPACT_ATOMS: atom_id res chain seq x y z
N MET A 1 -12.90 4.65 17.41
CA MET A 1 -11.71 4.88 16.55
C MET A 1 -10.36 4.47 17.18
N HIS A 2 -10.30 3.92 18.40
CA HIS A 2 -9.03 3.52 19.02
C HIS A 2 -8.55 2.09 18.69
N SER A 3 -9.43 1.23 18.17
CA SER A 3 -9.08 -0.17 17.92
C SER A 3 -8.15 -0.40 16.72
N SER A 4 -8.22 0.44 15.67
CA SER A 4 -7.44 0.20 14.44
C SER A 4 -5.97 0.65 14.57
N LYS A 5 -5.72 1.79 15.24
CA LYS A 5 -4.34 2.25 15.50
C LYS A 5 -3.61 1.38 16.53
N ALA A 6 -4.34 0.80 17.48
CA ALA A 6 -3.78 -0.11 18.49
C ALA A 6 -3.47 -1.51 17.93
N ASN A 7 -4.13 -1.91 16.84
CA ASN A 7 -3.83 -3.16 16.14
C ASN A 7 -2.63 -3.00 15.20
N LEU A 8 -2.52 -1.89 14.46
CA LEU A 8 -1.34 -1.58 13.65
C LEU A 8 -0.05 -1.50 14.49
N THR A 9 -0.07 -0.81 15.62
CA THR A 9 1.13 -0.72 16.49
C THR A 9 1.52 -2.04 17.14
N LYS A 10 0.55 -2.96 17.33
CA LYS A 10 0.83 -4.33 17.78
C LYS A 10 1.42 -5.18 16.67
N GLU A 11 0.93 -5.04 15.43
CA GLU A 11 1.43 -5.78 14.27
C GLU A 11 2.82 -5.28 13.85
N GLU A 12 3.06 -3.96 13.85
CA GLU A 12 4.38 -3.34 13.66
C GLU A 12 5.39 -3.80 14.74
N GLY A 13 4.95 -3.89 16.00
CA GLY A 13 5.79 -4.37 17.11
C GLY A 13 6.15 -5.86 16.97
N LEU A 14 5.20 -6.70 16.56
CA LEU A 14 5.43 -8.12 16.28
C LEU A 14 6.36 -8.31 15.07
N TYR A 15 6.24 -7.46 14.04
CA TYR A 15 7.10 -7.47 12.88
C TYR A 15 8.55 -7.09 13.23
N ALA A 16 8.74 -6.00 13.99
CA ALA A 16 10.07 -5.59 14.44
C ALA A 16 10.75 -6.66 15.31
N ASP A 17 9.98 -7.36 16.16
CA ASP A 17 10.47 -8.48 16.95
C ASP A 17 10.80 -9.71 16.09
N LEU A 18 10.00 -10.00 15.07
CA LEU A 18 10.27 -11.08 14.12
C LEU A 18 11.53 -10.77 13.30
N GLN A 19 11.67 -9.56 12.77
CA GLN A 19 12.82 -9.11 12.01
C GLN A 19 14.11 -9.20 12.85
N LYS A 20 14.07 -8.78 14.12
CA LYS A 20 15.21 -8.95 15.05
C LYS A 20 15.55 -10.42 15.28
N ARG A 21 14.56 -11.31 15.43
CA ARG A 21 14.81 -12.75 15.60
C ARG A 21 15.43 -13.36 14.35
N VAL A 22 14.92 -13.01 13.18
CA VAL A 22 15.46 -13.51 11.91
C VAL A 22 16.86 -12.97 11.64
N GLN A 23 17.12 -11.68 11.88
CA GLN A 23 18.48 -11.11 11.79
C GLN A 23 19.47 -11.78 12.75
N LYS A 24 19.02 -12.06 13.98
CA LYS A 24 19.84 -12.77 14.97
C LYS A 24 20.11 -14.21 14.53
N GLU A 25 19.14 -14.88 13.92
CA GLU A 25 19.32 -16.23 13.39
C GLU A 25 20.22 -16.25 12.16
N ILE A 26 20.12 -15.24 11.28
CA ILE A 26 21.05 -15.02 10.16
C ILE A 26 22.49 -14.87 10.67
N ALA A 27 22.71 -14.01 11.67
CA ALA A 27 24.03 -13.81 12.26
C ALA A 27 24.58 -15.12 12.84
N ARG A 28 23.74 -15.86 13.59
CA ARG A 28 24.09 -17.16 14.17
C ARG A 28 24.47 -18.19 13.11
N LEU A 29 23.70 -18.27 12.03
CA LEU A 29 23.96 -19.20 10.92
C LEU A 29 25.23 -18.81 10.15
N THR A 30 25.48 -17.51 9.97
CA THR A 30 26.69 -16.99 9.33
C THR A 30 27.93 -17.34 10.14
N ASP A 31 27.88 -17.13 11.46
CA ASP A 31 28.97 -17.50 12.37
C ASP A 31 29.22 -19.02 12.37
N GLN A 32 28.16 -19.83 12.34
CA GLN A 32 28.27 -21.28 12.22
C GLN A 32 28.91 -21.71 10.90
N GLN A 33 28.54 -21.05 9.79
CA GLN A 33 29.11 -21.33 8.47
C GLN A 33 30.61 -20.97 8.45
N LEU A 34 30.98 -19.77 8.93
CA LEU A 34 32.38 -19.36 9.03
C LEU A 34 33.21 -20.30 9.90
N ALA A 35 32.66 -20.75 11.04
CA ALA A 35 33.32 -21.72 11.91
C ALA A 35 33.46 -23.10 11.24
N ALA A 36 32.44 -23.54 10.50
CA ALA A 36 32.48 -24.80 9.75
C ALA A 36 33.52 -24.74 8.61
N ASP A 37 33.57 -23.64 7.86
CA ASP A 37 34.53 -23.43 6.77
C ASP A 37 35.97 -23.35 7.28
N LYS A 38 36.19 -22.66 8.40
CA LYS A 38 37.50 -22.63 9.06
C LYS A 38 37.94 -24.04 9.45
N ARG A 39 37.03 -24.81 10.07
CA ARG A 39 37.30 -26.20 10.48
C ARG A 39 37.52 -27.12 9.28
N LEU A 40 36.81 -26.89 8.17
CA LEU A 40 37.02 -27.59 6.91
C LEU A 40 38.43 -27.35 6.38
N ARG A 41 38.90 -26.10 6.35
CA ARG A 41 40.28 -25.77 5.91
C ARG A 41 41.34 -26.39 6.81
N GLU A 42 41.14 -26.37 8.13
CA GLU A 42 42.06 -27.02 9.09
C GLU A 42 42.13 -28.53 8.88
N LEU A 43 40.98 -29.19 8.68
CA LEU A 43 40.92 -30.62 8.38
C LEU A 43 41.54 -30.96 7.01
N GLN A 44 41.32 -30.11 6.00
CA GLN A 44 41.94 -30.29 4.68
C GLN A 44 43.47 -30.20 4.77
N ALA A 45 43.99 -29.19 5.47
CA ALA A 45 45.43 -29.05 5.69
C ALA A 45 46.02 -30.22 6.49
N ALA A 46 45.28 -30.74 7.47
CA ALA A 46 45.68 -31.93 8.22
C ALA A 46 45.66 -33.20 7.35
N LYS A 47 44.68 -33.32 6.45
CA LYS A 47 44.59 -34.39 5.46
C LYS A 47 45.79 -34.36 4.52
N ASP A 48 46.10 -33.21 3.94
CA ASP A 48 47.21 -33.04 3.01
C ASP A 48 48.55 -33.39 3.68
N LYS A 49 48.75 -32.94 4.93
CA LYS A 49 49.94 -33.29 5.72
C LYS A 49 50.05 -34.79 6.03
N LYS A 50 48.93 -35.47 6.30
CA LYS A 50 48.90 -36.92 6.51
C LYS A 50 49.14 -37.69 5.21
N GLN A 51 48.61 -37.21 4.08
CA GLN A 51 48.87 -37.79 2.77
C GLN A 51 50.36 -37.72 2.43
N GLU A 52 50.99 -36.57 2.66
CA GLU A 52 52.43 -36.38 2.47
C GLU A 52 53.29 -37.32 3.35
N GLN A 53 52.81 -37.65 4.56
CA GLN A 53 53.42 -38.66 5.43
C GLN A 53 53.25 -40.10 4.89
N VAL A 54 52.08 -40.45 4.36
CA VAL A 54 51.85 -41.75 3.71
C VAL A 54 52.78 -41.90 2.51
N ASP A 55 52.88 -40.87 1.68
CA ASP A 55 53.69 -40.90 0.47
C ASP A 55 55.17 -41.07 0.81
N LYS A 56 55.67 -40.37 1.84
CA LYS A 56 57.03 -40.59 2.39
C LYS A 56 57.24 -42.00 2.93
N LEU A 57 56.31 -42.52 3.73
CA LEU A 57 56.45 -43.87 4.31
C LEU A 57 56.41 -44.95 3.22
N ARG A 58 55.64 -44.74 2.14
CA ARG A 58 55.63 -45.61 0.97
C ARG A 58 56.95 -45.54 0.21
N GLU A 59 57.51 -44.35 -0.01
CA GLU A 59 58.85 -44.17 -0.60
C GLU A 59 59.92 -44.90 0.22
N ASP A 60 59.95 -44.68 1.54
CA ASP A 60 60.86 -45.34 2.47
C ASP A 60 60.73 -46.88 2.46
N ALA A 61 59.49 -47.40 2.36
CA ALA A 61 59.24 -48.83 2.29
C ALA A 61 59.68 -49.45 0.96
N VAL A 62 59.56 -48.70 -0.15
CA VAL A 62 60.06 -49.10 -1.47
C VAL A 62 61.60 -49.09 -1.49
N GLU A 63 62.24 -48.08 -0.90
CA GLU A 63 63.70 -47.99 -0.79
C GLU A 63 64.31 -49.11 0.07
N ARG A 64 63.63 -49.54 1.15
CA ARG A 64 64.14 -50.56 2.09
C ARG A 64 63.83 -52.01 1.69
N GLY A 65 63.09 -52.23 0.60
CA GLY A 65 62.69 -53.57 0.16
C GLY A 65 61.71 -54.28 1.12
N SER A 66 61.23 -55.46 0.73
CA SER A 66 60.06 -56.18 1.26
C SER A 66 60.09 -56.66 2.73
N ILE A 67 60.90 -56.06 3.60
CA ILE A 67 61.08 -56.45 5.01
C ILE A 67 60.53 -55.39 6.00
N ALA A 68 60.18 -54.18 5.56
CA ALA A 68 59.69 -53.12 6.45
C ALA A 68 58.17 -53.22 6.76
N ARG A 69 57.74 -54.31 7.44
CA ARG A 69 56.34 -54.49 7.90
C ARG A 69 55.81 -53.31 8.72
N ASN A 70 56.64 -52.70 9.57
CA ASN A 70 56.23 -51.59 10.42
C ASN A 70 55.87 -50.32 9.62
N ALA A 71 56.57 -50.03 8.52
CA ALA A 71 56.26 -48.88 7.67
C ALA A 71 54.95 -49.07 6.88
N SER A 72 54.65 -50.32 6.50
CA SER A 72 53.37 -50.69 5.88
C SER A 72 52.21 -50.58 6.89
N GLU A 73 52.39 -51.07 8.11
CA GLU A 73 51.38 -50.97 9.17
C GLU A 73 51.12 -49.50 9.57
N GLU A 74 52.16 -48.67 9.65
CA GLU A 74 51.99 -47.22 9.87
C GLU A 74 51.27 -46.54 8.70
N ALA A 75 51.58 -46.91 7.45
CA ALA A 75 50.87 -46.39 6.27
C ALA A 75 49.38 -46.77 6.29
N ASP A 76 49.02 -47.99 6.69
CA ASP A 76 47.64 -48.43 6.82
C ASP A 76 46.88 -47.66 7.92
N VAL A 77 47.53 -47.40 9.06
CA VAL A 77 46.96 -46.58 10.14
C VAL A 77 46.76 -45.12 9.70
N VAL A 78 47.71 -44.54 8.96
CA VAL A 78 47.57 -43.17 8.46
C VAL A 78 46.49 -43.09 7.37
N GLN A 79 46.36 -44.11 6.52
CA GLN A 79 45.32 -44.20 5.50
C GLN A 79 43.92 -44.35 6.09
N ALA A 80 43.77 -45.11 7.18
CA ALA A 80 42.51 -45.18 7.94
C ALA A 80 42.14 -43.82 8.55
N ASN A 81 43.10 -43.11 9.13
CA ASN A 81 42.89 -41.75 9.65
C ASN A 81 42.53 -40.74 8.54
N LEU A 82 43.09 -40.90 7.34
CA LEU A 82 42.78 -40.04 6.19
C LEU A 82 41.34 -40.26 5.73
N ALA A 83 40.88 -41.50 5.67
CA ALA A 83 39.49 -41.83 5.35
C ALA A 83 38.50 -41.26 6.40
N GLU A 84 38.86 -41.27 7.69
CA GLU A 84 38.06 -40.64 8.74
C GLU A 84 37.99 -39.11 8.57
N ALA A 85 39.11 -38.45 8.26
CA ALA A 85 39.16 -37.03 7.99
C ALA A 85 38.32 -36.64 6.75
N GLU A 86 38.38 -37.43 5.68
CA GLU A 86 37.52 -37.26 4.50
C GLU A 86 36.02 -37.39 4.84
N GLY A 87 35.67 -38.35 5.69
CA GLY A 87 34.31 -38.51 6.20
C GLY A 87 33.80 -37.27 6.94
N LEU A 88 34.64 -36.67 7.79
CA LEU A 88 34.34 -35.44 8.53
C LEU A 88 34.20 -34.23 7.59
N VAL A 89 35.10 -34.07 6.62
CA VAL A 89 35.03 -33.01 5.59
C VAL A 89 33.72 -33.09 4.81
N ASN A 90 33.34 -34.29 4.35
CA ASN A 90 32.08 -34.49 3.64
C ASN A 90 30.85 -34.18 4.49
N LYS A 91 30.88 -34.55 5.79
CA LYS A 91 29.80 -34.24 6.74
C LYS A 91 29.67 -32.73 6.94
N HIS A 92 30.78 -32.03 7.13
CA HIS A 92 30.79 -30.57 7.28
C HIS A 92 30.34 -29.85 6.01
N ARG A 93 30.75 -30.32 4.83
CA ARG A 93 30.28 -29.77 3.55
C ARG A 93 28.76 -29.84 3.41
N ARG A 94 28.16 -31.00 3.71
CA ARG A 94 26.69 -31.16 3.67
C ARG A 94 25.96 -30.25 4.66
N LEU A 95 26.54 -30.04 5.85
CA LEU A 95 25.97 -29.11 6.84
C LEU A 95 26.06 -27.65 6.34
N ALA A 96 27.17 -27.25 5.73
CA ALA A 96 27.32 -25.92 5.15
C ALA A 96 26.32 -25.68 4.00
N GLU A 97 26.20 -26.63 3.06
CA GLU A 97 25.21 -26.58 1.96
C GLU A 97 23.77 -26.47 2.50
N ALA A 98 23.43 -27.22 3.56
CA ALA A 98 22.10 -27.15 4.18
C ALA A 98 21.84 -25.80 4.87
N SER A 99 22.85 -25.25 5.56
CA SER A 99 22.77 -23.94 6.20
C SER A 99 22.65 -22.80 5.17
N GLU A 100 23.40 -22.87 4.07
CA GLU A 100 23.30 -21.89 2.98
C GLU A 100 21.91 -21.88 2.36
N LYS A 101 21.34 -23.07 2.09
CA LYS A 101 19.97 -23.18 1.59
C LYS A 101 18.95 -22.60 2.56
N ALA A 102 19.09 -22.87 3.86
CA ALA A 102 18.22 -22.33 4.89
C ALA A 102 18.34 -20.80 4.99
N PHE A 103 19.56 -20.26 4.87
CA PHE A 103 19.82 -18.83 4.84
C PHE A 103 19.16 -18.14 3.63
N LEU A 104 19.32 -18.72 2.43
CA LEU A 104 18.70 -18.19 1.22
C LEU A 104 17.17 -18.18 1.32
N GLN A 105 16.58 -19.24 1.87
CA GLN A 105 15.14 -19.29 2.12
C GLN A 105 14.71 -18.19 3.11
N ALA A 106 15.39 -18.07 4.25
CA ALA A 106 15.08 -17.05 5.25
C ALA A 106 15.20 -15.63 4.67
N LYS A 107 16.18 -15.39 3.79
CA LYS A 107 16.32 -14.12 3.08
C LYS A 107 15.14 -13.84 2.15
N MET A 108 14.70 -14.84 1.37
CA MET A 108 13.52 -14.71 0.52
C MET A 108 12.25 -14.42 1.33
N ASP A 109 12.11 -15.07 2.49
CA ASP A 109 10.96 -14.85 3.38
C ASP A 109 10.94 -13.42 3.95
N VAL A 110 12.11 -12.86 4.30
CA VAL A 110 12.25 -11.45 4.73
C VAL A 110 11.91 -10.50 3.59
N ASP A 111 12.48 -10.69 2.40
CA ASP A 111 12.21 -9.84 1.24
C ASP A 111 10.71 -9.86 0.88
N HIS A 112 10.04 -11.01 1.02
CA HIS A 112 8.61 -11.13 0.79
C HIS A 112 7.79 -10.39 1.86
N ALA A 113 8.16 -10.53 3.14
CA ALA A 113 7.49 -9.86 4.24
C ALA A 113 7.66 -8.33 4.17
N GLU A 114 8.83 -7.84 3.76
CA GLU A 114 9.08 -6.40 3.55
C GLU A 114 8.18 -5.84 2.45
N ARG A 115 8.01 -6.55 1.33
CA ARG A 115 7.06 -6.13 0.28
C ARG A 115 5.64 -6.08 0.78
N GLN A 116 5.19 -7.12 1.51
CA GLN A 116 3.85 -7.13 2.10
C GLN A 116 3.63 -5.98 3.09
N CYS A 117 4.65 -5.61 3.86
CA CYS A 117 4.60 -4.47 4.75
C CYS A 117 4.39 -3.16 3.98
N LEU A 118 5.21 -2.92 2.94
CA LEU A 118 5.09 -1.73 2.09
C LEU A 118 3.73 -1.65 1.39
N ASP A 119 3.24 -2.76 0.85
CA ASP A 119 1.92 -2.84 0.20
C ASP A 119 0.80 -2.52 1.20
N SER A 120 0.91 -3.04 2.42
CA SER A 120 -0.06 -2.78 3.50
C SER A 120 -0.03 -1.33 3.98
N GLU A 121 1.16 -0.73 4.12
CA GLU A 121 1.31 0.69 4.46
C GLU A 121 0.68 1.58 3.40
N HIS A 122 0.90 1.28 2.12
CA HIS A 122 0.29 1.98 1.01
C HIS A 122 -1.25 1.85 1.04
N GLU A 123 -1.77 0.64 1.24
CA GLU A 123 -3.23 0.41 1.36
C GLU A 123 -3.84 1.19 2.53
N VAL A 124 -3.17 1.22 3.69
CA VAL A 124 -3.61 1.97 4.86
C VAL A 124 -3.56 3.48 4.59
N ALA A 125 -2.53 3.98 3.91
CA ALA A 125 -2.43 5.38 3.53
C ALA A 125 -3.57 5.79 2.59
N GLU A 126 -3.85 4.99 1.56
CA GLU A 126 -4.95 5.19 0.61
C GLU A 126 -6.32 5.23 1.31
N LYS A 127 -6.59 4.25 2.20
CA LYS A 127 -7.83 4.22 2.99
C LYS A 127 -7.95 5.41 3.94
N ASN A 128 -6.85 5.84 4.55
CA ASN A 128 -6.84 7.01 5.42
C ASN A 128 -7.10 8.30 4.63
N GLU A 129 -6.55 8.45 3.44
CA GLU A 129 -6.83 9.60 2.58
C GLU A 129 -8.32 9.61 2.18
N LEU A 130 -8.86 8.47 1.73
CA LEU A 130 -10.28 8.37 1.38
C LEU A 130 -11.18 8.75 2.57
N LYS A 131 -10.87 8.24 3.76
CA LYS A 131 -11.58 8.61 5.00
C LYS A 131 -11.53 10.12 5.24
N LEU A 132 -10.38 10.77 5.05
CA LEU A 132 -10.25 12.22 5.20
C LEU A 132 -11.11 12.97 4.17
N ARG A 133 -11.23 12.49 2.93
CA ARG A 133 -12.12 13.08 1.92
C ARG A 133 -13.59 12.97 2.30
N VAL A 134 -14.02 11.80 2.77
CA VAL A 134 -15.41 11.61 3.25
C VAL A 134 -15.73 12.52 4.43
N LEU A 135 -14.81 12.61 5.41
CA LEU A 135 -14.97 13.53 6.54
C LEU A 135 -14.99 14.99 6.10
N ALA A 136 -14.16 15.39 5.13
CA ALA A 136 -14.16 16.74 4.57
C ALA A 136 -15.51 17.07 3.90
N ALA A 137 -16.07 16.16 3.10
CA ALA A 137 -17.38 16.35 2.48
C ALA A 137 -18.50 16.51 3.53
N ARG A 138 -18.50 15.68 4.57
CA ARG A 138 -19.44 15.81 5.70
C ARG A 138 -19.28 17.15 6.42
N ASN A 139 -18.05 17.54 6.76
CA ASN A 139 -17.79 18.76 7.50
C ASN A 139 -18.14 20.00 6.68
N ALA A 140 -17.88 19.99 5.36
CA ALA A 140 -18.28 21.07 4.47
C ALA A 140 -19.81 21.23 4.46
N LEU A 141 -20.56 20.12 4.44
CA LEU A 141 -22.03 20.16 4.49
C LEU A 141 -22.55 20.73 5.81
N GLN A 142 -21.96 20.32 6.94
CA GLN A 142 -22.29 20.87 8.24
C GLN A 142 -22.00 22.38 8.30
N ASN A 143 -20.81 22.79 7.85
CA ASN A 143 -20.40 24.20 7.83
C ASN A 143 -21.32 25.05 6.96
N PHE A 144 -21.81 24.49 5.85
CA PHE A 144 -22.80 25.16 5.00
C PHE A 144 -24.09 25.45 5.76
N TYR A 145 -24.68 24.43 6.39
CA TYR A 145 -25.91 24.61 7.16
C TYR A 145 -25.70 25.55 8.36
N ASP A 146 -24.58 25.43 9.08
CA ASP A 146 -24.25 26.35 10.17
C ASP A 146 -24.10 27.80 9.68
N SER A 147 -23.53 28.01 8.49
CA SER A 147 -23.38 29.34 7.88
C SER A 147 -24.72 29.92 7.44
N MET A 148 -25.59 29.09 6.85
CA MET A 148 -26.95 29.48 6.50
C MET A 148 -27.77 29.83 7.76
N ASP A 149 -27.70 29.03 8.82
CA ASP A 149 -28.38 29.31 10.09
C ASP A 149 -27.90 30.63 10.72
N ASN A 150 -26.60 30.90 10.67
CA ASN A 150 -26.04 32.16 11.16
C ASN A 150 -26.53 33.36 10.35
N LEU A 151 -26.61 33.23 9.02
CA LEU A 151 -27.17 34.23 8.13
C LEU A 151 -28.67 34.45 8.40
N SER A 152 -29.43 33.38 8.61
CA SER A 152 -30.85 33.47 8.99
C SER A 152 -31.02 34.27 10.26
N ARG A 153 -30.28 33.92 11.32
CA ARG A 153 -30.34 34.63 12.61
C ARG A 153 -29.93 36.10 12.53
N SER A 154 -29.05 36.48 11.60
CA SER A 154 -28.65 37.89 11.42
C SER A 154 -29.70 38.71 10.68
N LEU A 155 -30.54 38.07 9.87
CA LEU A 155 -31.53 38.71 9.02
C LEU A 155 -32.94 38.71 9.65
N GLU A 156 -33.34 37.64 10.32
CA GLU A 156 -34.68 37.47 10.91
C GLU A 156 -35.16 38.68 11.73
N PRO A 157 -34.37 39.27 12.66
CA PRO A 157 -34.83 40.40 13.45
C PRO A 157 -35.03 41.70 12.64
N LYS A 158 -34.47 41.76 11.42
CA LYS A 158 -34.58 42.91 10.51
C LYS A 158 -35.76 42.74 9.55
N ILE A 159 -36.26 41.52 9.38
CA ILE A 159 -37.34 41.16 8.44
C ILE A 159 -38.61 40.83 9.23
N VAL A 160 -39.11 41.81 9.96
CA VAL A 160 -40.35 41.68 10.76
C VAL A 160 -41.54 42.32 10.05
N ASP A 161 -41.27 43.21 9.09
CA ASP A 161 -42.26 43.98 8.33
C ASP A 161 -42.25 43.56 6.85
N PRO A 162 -43.40 43.20 6.27
CA PRO A 162 -43.54 42.89 4.83
C PRO A 162 -43.10 44.01 3.89
N GLU A 163 -43.08 45.27 4.33
CA GLU A 163 -42.58 46.39 3.51
C GLU A 163 -41.05 46.39 3.37
N VAL A 164 -40.35 45.65 4.24
CA VAL A 164 -38.89 45.49 4.17
C VAL A 164 -38.52 44.51 3.08
N LYS A 165 -37.74 45.00 2.11
CA LYS A 165 -37.19 44.20 1.02
C LYS A 165 -36.07 43.29 1.51
N ALA A 166 -36.42 42.09 1.96
CA ALA A 166 -35.50 41.07 2.47
C ALA A 166 -34.33 40.79 1.50
N TYR A 167 -34.62 40.70 0.20
CA TYR A 167 -33.62 40.52 -0.85
C TYR A 167 -32.55 41.63 -0.92
N GLU A 168 -32.84 42.87 -0.50
CA GLU A 168 -31.85 43.95 -0.43
C GLU A 168 -31.01 43.85 0.84
N LEU A 169 -31.58 43.37 1.94
CA LEU A 169 -30.87 43.14 3.20
C LEU A 169 -29.91 41.96 3.07
N LEU A 170 -30.35 40.85 2.48
CA LEU A 170 -29.54 39.66 2.23
C LEU A 170 -28.25 40.01 1.47
N ARG A 171 -28.34 40.81 0.42
CA ARG A 171 -27.18 41.26 -0.39
C ARG A 171 -26.18 42.11 0.38
N LYS A 172 -26.65 42.86 1.38
CA LYS A 172 -25.83 43.78 2.18
C LYS A 172 -25.28 43.11 3.44
N ASP A 173 -25.79 41.94 3.80
CA ASP A 173 -25.36 41.24 5.01
C ASP A 173 -23.95 40.64 4.79
N PRO A 174 -22.98 40.94 5.67
CA PRO A 174 -21.62 40.43 5.53
C PRO A 174 -21.53 38.89 5.61
N LEU A 175 -22.53 38.22 6.21
CA LEU A 175 -22.55 36.76 6.32
C LEU A 175 -22.99 36.07 5.03
N ALA A 176 -23.64 36.79 4.08
CA ALA A 176 -24.13 36.21 2.85
C ALA A 176 -22.98 35.63 1.99
N VAL A 177 -21.86 36.36 1.89
CA VAL A 177 -20.67 35.88 1.17
C VAL A 177 -20.15 34.58 1.80
N GLY A 178 -20.05 34.51 3.12
CA GLY A 178 -19.57 33.32 3.83
C GLY A 178 -20.48 32.10 3.61
N ALA A 179 -21.80 32.29 3.68
CA ALA A 179 -22.76 31.22 3.42
C ALA A 179 -22.68 30.70 1.98
N MET A 180 -22.57 31.59 1.00
CA MET A 180 -22.45 31.22 -0.42
C MET A 180 -21.11 30.54 -0.71
N GLN A 181 -20.03 30.96 -0.05
CA GLN A 181 -18.72 30.30 -0.15
C GLN A 181 -18.78 28.89 0.43
N SER A 182 -19.45 28.71 1.57
CA SER A 182 -19.59 27.39 2.18
C SER A 182 -20.38 26.41 1.31
N TYR A 183 -21.34 26.86 0.49
CA TYR A 183 -21.95 26.03 -0.55
C TYR A 183 -20.93 25.56 -1.59
N ASN A 184 -20.09 26.48 -2.08
CA ASN A 184 -19.01 26.12 -3.01
C ASN A 184 -18.01 25.15 -2.37
N ASP A 185 -17.73 25.26 -1.06
CA ASP A 185 -16.89 24.30 -0.34
C ASP A 185 -17.49 22.89 -0.27
N VAL A 186 -18.82 22.77 -0.16
CA VAL A 186 -19.53 21.48 -0.28
C VAL A 186 -19.27 20.88 -1.64
N THR A 187 -19.55 21.61 -2.72
CA THR A 187 -19.38 21.09 -4.09
C THR A 187 -17.92 20.70 -4.36
N SER A 188 -16.95 21.50 -3.90
CA SER A 188 -15.51 21.25 -4.02
C SER A 188 -15.09 19.99 -3.26
N SER A 189 -15.63 19.78 -2.06
CA SER A 189 -15.34 18.58 -1.25
C SER A 189 -15.91 17.31 -1.89
N PHE A 190 -17.11 17.39 -2.45
CA PHE A 190 -17.71 16.29 -3.23
C PHE A 190 -16.94 16.01 -4.52
N ARG A 191 -16.44 17.04 -5.21
CA ARG A 191 -15.58 16.89 -6.39
C ARG A 191 -14.25 16.19 -6.06
N ARG A 192 -13.62 16.55 -4.94
CA ARG A 192 -12.40 15.87 -4.46
C ARG A 192 -12.67 14.40 -4.09
N LEU A 193 -13.83 14.11 -3.51
CA LEU A 193 -14.24 12.73 -3.23
C LEU A 193 -14.47 11.93 -4.52
N PHE A 194 -15.14 12.53 -5.51
CA PHE A 194 -15.35 11.93 -6.83
C PHE A 194 -14.03 11.56 -7.52
N VAL A 195 -13.05 12.48 -7.52
CA VAL A 195 -11.72 12.23 -8.11
C VAL A 195 -10.97 11.12 -7.35
N LYS A 196 -11.06 11.08 -6.01
CA LYS A 196 -10.35 10.06 -5.22
C LYS A 196 -10.99 8.67 -5.31
N SER A 197 -12.32 8.60 -5.29
CA SER A 197 -13.06 7.34 -5.33
C SER A 197 -14.45 7.55 -5.94
N LYS A 198 -14.57 7.25 -7.23
CA LYS A 198 -15.87 7.21 -7.94
C LYS A 198 -16.85 6.26 -7.25
N GLU A 199 -16.38 5.12 -6.74
CA GLU A 199 -17.19 4.13 -6.02
C GLU A 199 -17.81 4.75 -4.75
N THR A 200 -17.00 5.34 -3.88
CA THR A 200 -17.50 5.99 -2.66
C THR A 200 -18.42 7.16 -3.00
N TYR A 201 -18.10 7.92 -4.04
CA TYR A 201 -18.93 9.00 -4.51
C TYR A 201 -20.31 8.52 -5.00
N SER A 202 -20.38 7.38 -5.69
CA SER A 202 -21.64 6.81 -6.18
C SER A 202 -22.63 6.46 -5.06
N ILE A 203 -22.14 6.21 -3.85
CA ILE A 203 -22.99 5.97 -2.67
C ILE A 203 -23.66 7.28 -2.21
N VAL A 204 -22.97 8.41 -2.32
CA VAL A 204 -23.44 9.70 -1.78
C VAL A 204 -24.10 10.59 -2.84
N VAL A 205 -23.89 10.33 -4.13
CA VAL A 205 -24.43 11.14 -5.24
C VAL A 205 -25.95 11.32 -5.16
N GLY A 206 -26.68 10.31 -4.67
CA GLY A 206 -28.14 10.35 -4.53
C GLY A 206 -28.64 11.43 -3.56
N SER A 207 -27.77 11.93 -2.67
CA SER A 207 -28.10 13.04 -1.76
C SER A 207 -27.96 14.43 -2.40
N ILE A 208 -27.32 14.55 -3.57
CA ILE A 208 -27.03 15.85 -4.18
C ILE A 208 -28.29 16.64 -4.55
N PRO A 209 -29.34 16.03 -5.16
CA PRO A 209 -30.57 16.76 -5.44
C PRO A 209 -31.22 17.33 -4.17
N GLU A 210 -31.18 16.59 -3.06
CA GLU A 210 -31.67 17.05 -1.77
C GLU A 210 -30.83 18.21 -1.23
N ILE A 211 -29.50 18.11 -1.27
CA ILE A 211 -28.60 19.19 -0.84
C ILE A 211 -28.85 20.46 -1.65
N GLN A 212 -28.97 20.34 -2.99
CA GLN A 212 -29.25 21.47 -3.87
C GLN A 212 -30.62 22.09 -3.59
N SER A 213 -31.65 21.25 -3.48
CA SER A 213 -33.01 21.69 -3.16
C SER A 213 -33.08 22.41 -1.81
N ASN A 214 -32.43 21.87 -0.79
CA ASN A 214 -32.41 22.47 0.55
C ASN A 214 -31.65 23.80 0.55
N ALA A 215 -30.52 23.88 -0.14
CA ALA A 215 -29.74 25.11 -0.27
C ALA A 215 -30.54 26.21 -0.98
N GLU A 216 -31.21 25.88 -2.08
CA GLU A 216 -32.04 26.81 -2.82
C GLU A 216 -33.27 27.25 -2.01
N ALA A 217 -33.94 26.32 -1.34
CA ALA A 217 -35.08 26.65 -0.48
C ALA A 217 -34.68 27.58 0.67
N ALA A 218 -33.56 27.31 1.35
CA ALA A 218 -33.07 28.15 2.42
C ALA A 218 -32.75 29.59 1.94
N LEU A 219 -32.10 29.73 0.79
CA LEU A 219 -31.83 31.06 0.21
C LEU A 219 -33.12 31.78 -0.20
N ARG A 220 -34.09 31.06 -0.80
CA ARG A 220 -35.39 31.64 -1.17
C ARG A 220 -36.15 32.14 0.06
N LEU A 221 -36.22 31.35 1.12
CA LEU A 221 -36.88 31.73 2.37
C LEU A 221 -36.26 32.99 2.99
N LEU A 222 -34.93 33.15 2.92
CA LEU A 222 -34.27 34.36 3.41
C LEU A 222 -34.47 35.56 2.50
N CYS A 223 -34.62 35.33 1.20
CA CYS A 223 -34.72 36.38 0.21
C CYS A 223 -36.14 36.93 0.02
N ASP A 224 -37.15 36.06 0.13
CA ASP A 224 -38.57 36.38 -0.01
C ASP A 224 -39.41 35.64 1.05
N PRO A 225 -39.25 35.98 2.35
CA PRO A 225 -39.88 35.25 3.45
C PRO A 225 -41.41 35.35 3.48
N PHE A 226 -41.99 36.32 2.77
CA PHE A 226 -43.43 36.50 2.63
C PHE A 226 -43.96 36.02 1.27
N GLU A 227 -43.12 35.38 0.45
CA GLU A 227 -43.44 34.85 -0.88
C GLU A 227 -44.04 35.87 -1.86
N LEU A 228 -43.86 37.18 -1.63
CA LEU A 228 -44.50 38.22 -2.44
C LEU A 228 -43.96 38.25 -3.87
N LEU A 229 -42.66 38.03 -4.04
CA LEU A 229 -42.03 37.97 -5.37
C LEU A 229 -42.37 36.64 -6.06
N GLU A 230 -42.38 35.54 -5.29
CA GLU A 230 -42.71 34.23 -5.85
C GLU A 230 -44.17 34.13 -6.28
N GLU A 231 -45.11 34.63 -5.48
CA GLU A 231 -46.54 34.68 -5.82
C GLU A 231 -46.81 35.54 -7.06
N GLU A 232 -46.17 36.72 -7.15
CA GLU A 232 -46.30 37.57 -8.32
C GLU A 232 -45.72 36.92 -9.59
N ALA A 233 -44.58 36.22 -9.46
CA ALA A 233 -44.01 35.44 -10.55
C ALA A 233 -44.94 34.30 -11.00
N ARG A 234 -45.54 33.56 -10.05
CA ARG A 234 -46.55 32.52 -10.35
C ARG A 234 -47.79 33.12 -11.03
N ARG A 235 -48.27 34.28 -10.56
CA ARG A 235 -49.46 34.96 -11.10
C ARG A 235 -49.25 35.46 -12.53
N THR A 236 -48.07 36.00 -12.81
CA THR A 236 -47.73 36.58 -14.12
C THR A 236 -47.10 35.57 -15.09
N GLY A 237 -46.66 34.42 -14.59
CA GLY A 237 -45.86 33.45 -15.34
C GLY A 237 -44.44 33.91 -15.63
N ASN A 238 -43.98 35.01 -15.02
CA ASN A 238 -42.66 35.61 -15.26
C ASN A 238 -41.77 35.51 -14.02
N PHE A 239 -40.83 34.58 -14.05
CA PHE A 239 -39.88 34.34 -12.95
C PHE A 239 -38.61 35.20 -13.02
N ASN A 240 -38.44 36.06 -14.02
CA ASN A 240 -37.18 36.80 -14.21
C ASN A 240 -36.86 37.70 -13.01
N LEU A 241 -37.86 38.42 -12.50
CA LEU A 241 -37.65 39.29 -11.34
C LEU A 241 -37.32 38.47 -10.08
N PHE A 242 -37.99 37.33 -9.89
CA PHE A 242 -37.70 36.43 -8.78
C PHE A 242 -36.28 35.88 -8.87
N ASP A 243 -35.84 35.41 -10.05
CA ASP A 243 -34.50 34.87 -10.23
C ASP A 243 -33.40 35.94 -10.10
N GLU A 244 -33.65 37.15 -10.64
CA GLU A 244 -32.75 38.30 -10.47
C GLU A 244 -32.61 38.69 -8.99
N LYS A 245 -33.70 38.66 -8.22
CA LYS A 245 -33.67 39.10 -6.81
C LYS A 245 -33.23 37.99 -5.85
N CYS A 246 -33.66 36.76 -6.06
CA CYS A 246 -33.56 35.66 -5.09
C CYS A 246 -32.95 34.37 -5.62
N GLY A 247 -32.71 34.27 -6.93
CA GLY A 247 -32.07 33.11 -7.56
C GLY A 247 -30.65 33.43 -8.01
N THR A 248 -30.38 33.27 -9.30
CA THR A 248 -29.04 33.45 -9.87
C THR A 248 -28.48 34.86 -9.66
N GLY A 249 -29.33 35.89 -9.61
CA GLY A 249 -28.88 37.27 -9.46
C GLY A 249 -28.19 37.57 -8.12
N LEU A 250 -28.47 36.79 -7.06
CA LEU A 250 -27.74 36.90 -5.79
C LEU A 250 -26.25 36.56 -5.96
N TRP A 251 -25.94 35.52 -6.73
CA TRP A 251 -24.56 35.11 -7.01
C TRP A 251 -23.81 36.18 -7.80
N VAL A 252 -24.49 36.77 -8.80
CA VAL A 252 -23.96 37.87 -9.62
C VAL A 252 -23.64 39.10 -8.78
N ASP A 253 -24.57 39.52 -7.91
CA ASP A 253 -24.40 40.71 -7.07
C ASP A 253 -23.26 40.54 -6.04
N LEU A 254 -23.10 39.33 -5.50
CA LEU A 254 -21.99 38.99 -4.61
C LEU A 254 -20.67 38.76 -5.36
N LYS A 255 -20.67 38.83 -6.69
CA LYS A 255 -19.51 38.58 -7.57
C LYS A 255 -18.90 37.20 -7.35
N MET A 256 -19.78 36.20 -7.24
CA MET A 256 -19.40 34.82 -6.99
C MET A 256 -19.95 33.90 -8.07
N GLU A 257 -19.11 32.95 -8.51
CA GLU A 257 -19.55 31.87 -9.38
C GLU A 257 -20.11 30.72 -8.53
N ARG A 258 -21.26 30.17 -8.93
CA ARG A 258 -21.86 29.01 -8.29
C ARG A 258 -21.20 27.75 -8.83
N SER A 259 -20.53 27.01 -7.96
CA SER A 259 -19.94 25.73 -8.31
C SER A 259 -21.01 24.65 -8.51
N SER A 260 -20.71 23.67 -9.37
CA SER A 260 -21.54 22.49 -9.62
C SER A 260 -20.91 21.22 -9.05
N PHE A 261 -21.78 20.31 -8.60
CA PHE A 261 -21.38 18.94 -8.30
C PHE A 261 -20.99 18.22 -9.59
N PRO A 262 -20.01 17.29 -9.56
CA PRO A 262 -19.71 16.46 -10.72
C PRO A 262 -20.88 15.51 -11.00
N ASN A 263 -21.16 15.23 -12.28
CA ASN A 263 -22.11 14.17 -12.63
C ASN A 263 -21.36 12.86 -12.83
N LEU A 264 -22.00 11.74 -12.49
CA LEU A 264 -21.46 10.41 -12.77
C LEU A 264 -21.41 10.11 -14.27
N GLU A 265 -22.33 10.68 -15.06
CA GLU A 265 -22.40 10.50 -16.51
C GLU A 265 -21.26 11.23 -17.25
N ASP A 266 -20.76 12.33 -16.70
CA ASP A 266 -19.63 13.09 -17.24
C ASP A 266 -18.27 12.40 -16.97
N ALA A 267 -18.26 11.30 -16.21
CA ALA A 267 -17.05 10.64 -15.71
C ALA A 267 -16.39 9.67 -16.70
N ASP A 268 -17.13 9.28 -17.75
CA ASP A 268 -16.66 8.40 -18.83
C ASP A 268 -16.12 9.19 -20.03
N ALA A 269 -16.26 10.53 -20.01
CA ALA A 269 -15.48 11.41 -20.87
C ALA A 269 -14.05 11.45 -20.32
N GLU A 270 -13.14 10.74 -20.99
CA GLU A 270 -11.70 10.81 -20.76
C GLU A 270 -11.27 12.28 -20.53
N PRO A 271 -10.48 12.58 -19.49
CA PRO A 271 -9.91 13.90 -19.36
C PRO A 271 -9.02 14.14 -20.58
N GLU A 272 -9.32 15.20 -21.36
CA GLU A 272 -8.41 15.71 -22.38
C GLU A 272 -7.06 15.93 -21.72
N ARG A 273 -6.09 15.05 -22.02
CA ARG A 273 -4.70 15.27 -21.66
C ARG A 273 -4.29 16.54 -22.38
N GLU A 274 -4.07 17.61 -21.62
CA GLU A 274 -3.29 18.74 -22.09
C GLU A 274 -1.90 18.21 -22.49
N GLU A 275 -1.70 18.00 -23.78
CA GLU A 275 -0.38 17.79 -24.37
C GLU A 275 0.44 19.06 -24.17
N SER A 276 1.31 19.05 -23.16
CA SER A 276 2.44 19.96 -23.12
C SER A 276 3.48 19.52 -24.15
N ILE A 277 3.32 20.03 -25.38
CA ILE A 277 4.35 20.05 -26.42
C ILE A 277 5.32 21.20 -26.11
N GLU A 278 6.58 20.89 -25.79
CA GLU A 278 7.77 21.69 -26.10
C GLU A 278 9.02 20.97 -25.54
N ALA A 279 10.14 20.76 -26.23
CA ALA A 279 10.45 20.64 -27.66
C ALA A 279 11.82 19.92 -27.68
N MET A 280 11.95 18.87 -28.48
CA MET A 280 13.24 18.33 -28.88
C MET A 280 13.96 19.35 -29.78
N HIS A 281 15.24 19.58 -29.52
CA HIS A 281 16.19 20.02 -30.53
C HIS A 281 17.30 18.97 -30.59
N GLU A 282 17.26 18.20 -31.67
CA GLU A 282 18.36 17.41 -32.22
C GLU A 282 19.23 18.30 -33.12
N GLU A 283 20.43 17.76 -33.40
CA GLU A 283 21.43 17.99 -34.45
C GLU A 283 22.83 18.09 -33.79
N ASP A 284 23.87 17.33 -34.11
CA ASP A 284 24.17 16.33 -35.17
C ASP A 284 25.45 15.58 -34.71
N ASP A 285 25.56 14.25 -34.89
CA ASP A 285 26.20 13.51 -36.00
C ASP A 285 27.74 13.31 -35.88
N GLU A 286 28.17 12.05 -35.72
CA GLU A 286 29.00 11.32 -36.71
C GLU A 286 29.61 10.02 -36.14
N GLY A 287 29.33 8.92 -36.84
CA GLY A 287 30.34 7.94 -37.28
C GLY A 287 30.75 6.80 -36.34
N SER A 288 30.29 5.57 -36.63
CA SER A 288 31.17 4.49 -37.12
C SER A 288 30.41 3.17 -37.36
N GLU A 289 30.93 2.39 -38.30
CA GLU A 289 30.27 1.35 -39.10
C GLU A 289 30.21 -0.06 -38.45
N ARG A 290 29.28 -0.87 -39.00
CA ARG A 290 28.96 -2.32 -38.84
C ARG A 290 30.10 -3.30 -39.25
N PRO A 291 29.91 -4.65 -39.31
CA PRO A 291 29.04 -5.62 -38.60
C PRO A 291 29.77 -6.92 -38.16
N GLY A 292 29.10 -7.81 -37.41
CA GLY A 292 29.56 -9.20 -37.17
C GLY A 292 28.40 -10.15 -36.88
N GLU A 293 28.40 -11.28 -37.59
CA GLU A 293 27.30 -12.23 -37.81
C GLU A 293 26.79 -13.04 -36.59
N GLU A 294 25.54 -13.46 -36.74
CA GLU A 294 24.72 -14.45 -36.03
C GLU A 294 25.40 -15.85 -35.91
N PRO A 295 24.93 -16.78 -35.01
CA PRO A 295 23.64 -17.43 -35.22
C PRO A 295 22.82 -17.81 -33.98
N ALA A 296 21.50 -17.85 -34.21
CA ALA A 296 20.45 -18.43 -33.35
C ALA A 296 20.53 -19.97 -33.27
N MET A 297 19.93 -20.56 -32.21
CA MET A 297 19.24 -21.87 -32.15
C MET A 297 18.82 -22.21 -30.68
N PRO A 298 17.91 -23.18 -30.42
CA PRO A 298 16.56 -22.86 -29.90
C PRO A 298 16.11 -23.65 -28.64
N SER A 299 14.89 -23.32 -28.18
CA SER A 299 13.86 -24.20 -27.59
C SER A 299 14.14 -24.90 -26.25
N ALA A 300 13.24 -24.67 -25.27
CA ALA A 300 12.28 -25.69 -24.81
C ALA A 300 11.70 -25.29 -23.44
N GLY A 301 10.38 -25.06 -23.40
CA GLY A 301 9.63 -24.96 -22.17
C GLY A 301 9.62 -26.29 -21.42
N LEU A 302 9.81 -26.21 -20.09
CA LEU A 302 9.62 -27.34 -19.19
C LEU A 302 8.20 -27.30 -18.59
N PRO A 303 7.50 -28.44 -18.50
CA PRO A 303 6.15 -28.56 -17.98
C PRO A 303 6.10 -28.50 -16.44
N PRO A 304 4.93 -28.21 -15.84
CA PRO A 304 4.79 -28.12 -14.39
C PRO A 304 4.85 -29.51 -13.71
N PRO A 305 5.35 -29.59 -12.46
CA PRO A 305 5.42 -30.84 -11.71
C PRO A 305 4.05 -31.31 -11.19
N PRO A 306 3.89 -32.62 -10.91
CA PRO A 306 2.61 -33.26 -10.69
C PRO A 306 2.03 -33.06 -9.29
N LEU A 307 0.70 -32.88 -9.23
CA LEU A 307 -0.13 -33.01 -8.04
C LEU A 307 -0.11 -34.46 -7.53
N ASN A 308 0.45 -34.69 -6.35
CA ASN A 308 0.30 -35.97 -5.65
C ASN A 308 -0.41 -35.79 -4.30
N ARG A 309 -1.70 -36.17 -4.34
CA ARG A 309 -2.44 -36.98 -3.37
C ARG A 309 -2.04 -36.84 -1.89
N MET A 310 -2.89 -36.16 -1.14
CA MET A 310 -3.09 -36.44 0.29
C MET A 310 -3.67 -37.85 0.48
N PRO A 311 -3.18 -38.66 1.42
CA PRO A 311 -3.92 -39.82 1.90
C PRO A 311 -4.96 -39.39 2.95
N SER A 312 -6.22 -39.66 2.64
CA SER A 312 -7.29 -39.82 3.63
C SER A 312 -6.99 -41.02 4.53
N LYS A 313 -7.26 -40.91 5.85
CA LYS A 313 -8.10 -41.87 6.60
C LYS A 313 -8.17 -41.63 8.12
N THR A 314 -9.41 -41.43 8.58
CA THR A 314 -10.11 -42.04 9.74
C THR A 314 -9.63 -41.84 11.20
N THR A 315 -10.50 -41.14 11.94
CA THR A 315 -11.01 -41.28 13.34
C THR A 315 -11.27 -42.75 13.81
N PRO A 316 -11.70 -43.07 15.08
CA PRO A 316 -11.86 -42.28 16.34
C PRO A 316 -11.52 -42.99 17.71
N ALA A 317 -11.68 -42.21 18.81
CA ALA A 317 -12.14 -42.56 20.20
C ALA A 317 -11.18 -43.27 21.19
N PRO A 318 -11.48 -43.34 22.52
CA PRO A 318 -12.56 -42.76 23.36
C PRO A 318 -12.03 -41.85 24.50
N GLY A 319 -12.80 -40.93 25.09
CA GLY A 319 -13.71 -41.19 26.21
C GLY A 319 -12.96 -41.24 27.56
N ASP A 320 -13.03 -40.17 28.35
CA ASP A 320 -12.96 -40.29 29.81
C ASP A 320 -13.67 -39.11 30.50
N GLU A 321 -14.76 -39.47 31.17
CA GLU A 321 -15.45 -38.68 32.17
C GLU A 321 -14.57 -38.63 33.43
N HIS A 322 -14.38 -37.46 34.02
CA HIS A 322 -14.26 -37.38 35.47
C HIS A 322 -14.69 -36.01 35.96
N ALA A 323 -15.86 -36.00 36.59
CA ALA A 323 -16.21 -35.07 37.65
C ALA A 323 -15.15 -35.14 38.76
N LEU A 324 -14.83 -33.99 39.37
CA LEU A 324 -14.71 -33.84 40.83
C LEU A 324 -14.53 -32.35 41.20
N SER A 325 -15.54 -31.89 41.92
CA SER A 325 -15.55 -30.87 42.97
C SER A 325 -14.22 -30.29 43.44
N HIS A 326 -14.13 -28.95 43.46
CA HIS A 326 -13.99 -28.18 44.70
C HIS A 326 -14.42 -26.72 44.53
#